data_AF-A0A1E4HI75-F1
#
_entry.id   AF-A0A1E4HI75-F1
#
_cell.length_a   1.000
_cell.length_b   1.000
_cell.length_c   1.000
_cell.angle_alpha   90.00
_cell.angle_beta   90.00
_cell.angle_gamma   90.00
#
_symmetry.space_group_name_H-M   'P 1'
#
loop_
_entity.id
_entity.type
_entity.pdbx_description
1 polymer ?
#
loop_
_entity_poly.entity_id
_entity_poly.type
_entity_poly.pdbx_seq_one_letter_code
_entity_poly.pdbx_strand_id
1 'polypeptide(L)'
;MDPYGVLGIRPSAGRDEIELAYKGRRSQYHPDRYAQSDAETQAWATGKMQEINQAYAVVSDPEARFRFDRAQAHEPVQPEPPPQAAPTPRATLKDALQGLAFNAASPFERVFVAPHIPLKKLRGALGSYGHDLRPQDVVALIDDTFFGGAREGVLITEAQIRYKATPFDSTDTRLLGCLSAITAKGKYVYIQDERYAVLNMPDQRDLKLLFEAVARYLQVKS
;
A
#
# COMPACT_ATOMS: atom_id res chain seq x y z
N MET A 1 14.87 -12.68 5.84
CA MET A 1 14.62 -12.25 7.23
C MET A 1 14.35 -10.77 7.21
N ASP A 2 13.27 -10.29 7.86
CA ASP A 2 12.97 -8.87 7.98
C ASP A 2 13.59 -8.30 9.28
N PRO A 3 14.71 -7.58 9.21
CA PRO A 3 15.37 -7.05 10.41
C PRO A 3 14.56 -5.93 11.08
N TYR A 4 13.77 -5.18 10.31
CA TYR A 4 12.93 -4.10 10.81
C TYR A 4 11.76 -4.66 11.62
N GLY A 5 11.09 -5.68 11.09
CA GLY A 5 10.04 -6.42 11.80
C GLY A 5 10.54 -7.12 13.07
N VAL A 6 11.73 -7.74 13.03
CA VAL A 6 12.34 -8.41 14.20
C VAL A 6 12.63 -7.42 15.33
N LEU A 7 13.15 -6.23 15.02
CA LEU A 7 13.36 -5.17 16.02
C LEU A 7 12.07 -4.44 16.38
N GLY A 8 11.04 -4.48 15.54
CA GLY A 8 9.76 -3.81 15.74
C GLY A 8 9.81 -2.31 15.38
N ILE A 9 10.62 -1.95 14.39
CA ILE A 9 10.87 -0.57 13.97
C ILE A 9 10.55 -0.40 12.48
N ARG A 10 10.41 0.85 12.01
CA ARG A 10 10.18 1.13 10.58
C ARG A 10 11.49 1.14 9.78
N PRO A 11 11.45 0.89 8.46
CA PRO A 11 12.63 1.06 7.60
C PRO A 11 13.20 2.48 7.56
N SER A 12 12.45 3.49 8.01
CA SER A 12 12.90 4.86 8.17
C SER A 12 13.44 5.19 9.57
N ALA A 13 13.53 4.22 10.47
CA ALA A 13 13.99 4.42 11.84
C ALA A 13 15.42 4.96 11.89
N GLY A 14 15.62 5.98 12.74
CA GLY A 14 16.91 6.59 13.00
C GLY A 14 17.80 5.71 13.92
N ARG A 15 19.07 6.08 14.04
CA ARG A 15 20.06 5.32 14.83
C ARG A 15 19.63 5.13 16.30
N ASP A 16 19.12 6.19 16.92
CA ASP A 16 18.70 6.17 18.32
C ASP A 16 17.49 5.23 18.54
N GLU A 17 16.56 5.20 17.58
CA GLU A 17 15.40 4.31 17.58
C GLU A 17 15.82 2.84 17.42
N ILE A 18 16.78 2.57 16.53
CA ILE A 18 17.37 1.23 16.33
C ILE A 18 18.05 0.73 17.60
N GLU A 19 18.87 1.58 18.23
CA GLU A 19 19.60 1.21 19.44
C GLU A 19 18.65 0.97 20.62
N LEU A 20 17.63 1.81 20.76
CA LEU A 20 16.60 1.66 21.80
C LEU A 20 15.80 0.36 21.61
N ALA A 21 15.39 0.07 20.38
CA ALA A 21 14.66 -1.15 20.05
C ALA A 21 15.48 -2.41 20.34
N TYR A 22 16.77 -2.41 19.96
CA TYR A 22 17.68 -3.51 20.25
C TYR A 22 17.84 -3.75 21.76
N LYS A 23 18.08 -2.68 22.55
CA LYS A 23 18.22 -2.79 24.01
C LYS A 23 16.94 -3.35 24.64
N GLY A 24 15.77 -2.88 24.21
CA GLY A 24 14.47 -3.36 24.68
C GLY A 24 14.26 -4.85 24.38
N ARG A 25 14.50 -5.27 23.13
CA ARG A 25 14.35 -6.66 22.70
C ARG A 25 15.37 -7.59 23.38
N ARG A 26 16.63 -7.18 23.49
CA ARG A 26 17.66 -7.93 24.21
C ARG A 26 17.26 -8.14 25.68
N SER A 27 16.78 -7.09 26.34
CA SER A 27 16.31 -7.21 27.72
C SER A 27 15.11 -8.13 27.85
N GLN A 28 14.27 -8.25 26.82
CA GLN A 28 13.10 -9.13 26.84
C GLN A 28 13.49 -10.59 26.69
N TYR A 29 14.39 -10.91 25.74
CA TYR A 29 14.71 -12.28 25.33
C TYR A 29 16.07 -12.80 25.82
N HIS A 30 16.74 -12.10 26.75
CA HIS A 30 18.03 -12.54 27.28
C HIS A 30 17.92 -13.94 27.92
N PRO A 31 18.80 -14.91 27.56
CA PRO A 31 18.71 -16.28 28.05
C PRO A 31 18.77 -16.37 29.58
N ASP A 32 19.52 -15.49 30.26
CA ASP A 32 19.57 -15.44 31.72
C ASP A 32 18.20 -15.26 32.38
N ARG A 33 17.25 -14.59 31.71
CA ARG A 33 15.88 -14.41 32.24
C ARG A 33 15.08 -15.71 32.25
N TYR A 34 15.50 -16.67 31.45
CA TYR A 34 14.84 -17.96 31.25
C TYR A 34 15.70 -19.13 31.70
N ALA A 35 16.83 -18.88 32.38
CA ALA A 35 17.79 -19.91 32.79
C ALA A 35 17.22 -20.96 33.76
N GLN A 36 16.09 -20.66 34.40
CA GLN A 36 15.37 -21.56 35.31
C GLN A 36 14.10 -22.17 34.68
N SER A 37 13.80 -21.84 33.42
CA SER A 37 12.64 -22.37 32.68
C SER A 37 12.93 -23.74 32.09
N ASP A 38 11.91 -24.42 31.56
CA ASP A 38 12.10 -25.66 30.81
C ASP A 38 13.00 -25.48 29.58
N ALA A 39 13.52 -26.60 29.08
CA ALA A 39 14.45 -26.62 27.95
C ALA A 39 13.87 -26.00 26.67
N GLU A 40 12.56 -26.11 26.44
CA GLU A 40 11.88 -25.54 25.28
C GLU A 40 11.87 -24.01 25.34
N THR A 41 11.53 -23.45 26.51
CA THR A 41 11.51 -22.01 26.76
C THR A 41 12.91 -21.40 26.67
N GLN A 42 13.93 -22.10 27.17
CA GLN A 42 15.34 -21.69 27.02
C GLN A 42 15.78 -21.68 25.55
N ALA A 43 15.43 -22.71 24.79
CA ALA A 43 15.72 -22.79 23.37
C ALA A 43 15.02 -21.68 22.58
N TRP A 44 13.76 -21.40 22.90
CA TRP A 44 12.99 -20.31 22.29
C TRP A 44 13.62 -18.93 22.55
N ALA A 45 13.98 -18.63 23.81
CA ALA A 45 14.61 -17.37 24.17
C ALA A 45 15.96 -17.19 23.46
N THR A 46 16.75 -18.26 23.40
CA THR A 46 18.03 -18.29 22.69
C THR A 46 17.84 -18.03 21.19
N GLY A 47 16.85 -18.68 20.55
CA GLY A 47 16.51 -18.46 19.15
C GLY A 47 16.08 -17.03 18.88
N LYS A 48 15.24 -16.44 19.74
CA LYS A 48 14.84 -15.03 19.63
C LYS A 48 16.02 -14.08 19.81
N MET A 49 16.90 -14.35 20.77
CA MET A 49 18.09 -13.53 20.98
C MET A 49 19.03 -13.57 19.77
N GLN A 50 19.17 -14.73 19.10
CA GLN A 50 19.92 -14.87 17.86
C GLN A 50 19.29 -14.06 16.71
N GLU A 51 17.98 -14.16 16.51
CA GLU A 51 17.26 -13.36 15.51
C GLU A 51 17.45 -11.84 15.76
N ILE A 52 17.33 -11.39 17.01
CA ILE A 52 17.49 -9.98 17.38
C ILE A 52 18.91 -9.48 17.10
N ASN A 53 19.93 -10.29 17.40
CA ASN A 53 21.32 -9.94 17.11
C ASN A 53 21.60 -9.86 15.60
N GLN A 54 21.07 -10.81 14.82
CA GLN A 54 21.22 -10.81 13.37
C GLN A 54 20.52 -9.59 12.75
N ALA A 55 19.30 -9.27 13.21
CA ALA A 55 18.58 -8.09 12.74
C ALA A 55 19.34 -6.79 13.05
N TYR A 56 19.84 -6.64 14.27
CA TYR A 56 20.62 -5.48 14.67
C TYR A 56 21.93 -5.35 13.88
N ALA A 57 22.65 -6.44 13.63
CA ALA A 57 23.87 -6.41 12.83
C ALA A 57 23.63 -5.86 11.40
N VAL A 58 22.45 -6.13 10.83
CA VAL A 58 22.06 -5.63 9.51
C VAL A 58 21.76 -4.13 9.50
N VAL A 59 21.01 -3.62 10.49
CA VAL A 59 20.49 -2.23 10.44
C VAL A 59 21.32 -1.22 11.25
N SER A 60 22.24 -1.68 12.10
CA SER A 60 23.05 -0.83 12.98
C SER A 60 24.18 -0.09 12.27
N ASP A 61 24.75 -0.68 11.22
CA ASP A 61 25.75 -0.05 10.35
C ASP A 61 25.07 0.56 9.11
N PRO A 62 25.21 1.88 8.85
CA PRO A 62 24.62 2.51 7.68
C PRO A 62 25.01 1.85 6.34
N GLU A 63 26.24 1.35 6.21
CA GLU A 63 26.69 0.73 4.96
C GLU A 63 26.11 -0.69 4.78
N ALA A 64 26.13 -1.51 5.84
CA ALA A 64 25.47 -2.81 5.85
C ALA A 64 23.95 -2.68 5.62
N ARG A 65 23.30 -1.70 6.25
CA ARG A 65 21.88 -1.40 6.08
C ARG A 65 21.58 -1.00 4.63
N PHE A 66 22.37 -0.11 4.06
CA PHE A 66 22.22 0.28 2.66
C PHE A 66 22.41 -0.90 1.70
N ARG A 67 23.43 -1.75 1.93
CA ARG A 67 23.65 -2.96 1.12
C ARG A 67 22.50 -3.95 1.27
N PHE A 68 21.97 -4.13 2.48
CA PHE A 68 20.82 -4.99 2.75
C PHE A 68 19.56 -4.47 2.08
N ASP A 69 19.24 -3.19 2.23
CA ASP A 69 18.08 -2.54 1.61
C ASP A 69 18.16 -2.64 0.08
N ARG A 70 19.37 -2.45 -0.49
CA ARG A 70 19.63 -2.63 -1.92
C ARG A 70 19.55 -4.09 -2.36
N ALA A 71 19.97 -5.04 -1.53
CA ALA A 71 19.90 -6.47 -1.82
C ALA A 71 18.47 -7.01 -1.72
N GLN A 72 17.65 -6.51 -0.78
CA GLN A 72 16.21 -6.80 -0.70
C GLN A 72 15.45 -6.20 -1.89
N ALA A 73 15.91 -5.07 -2.42
CA ALA A 73 15.43 -4.54 -3.70
C ALA A 73 15.87 -5.40 -4.93
N HIS A 74 16.73 -6.41 -4.71
CA HIS A 74 17.34 -7.29 -5.72
C HIS A 74 17.13 -8.79 -5.41
N GLU A 75 16.01 -9.20 -4.81
CA GLU A 75 15.56 -10.59 -5.00
C GLU A 75 15.16 -10.80 -6.48
N PRO A 76 15.52 -11.94 -7.10
CA PRO A 76 15.30 -12.15 -8.52
C PRO A 76 13.82 -12.43 -8.78
N VAL A 77 13.08 -11.38 -9.12
CA VAL A 77 11.99 -11.50 -10.08
C VAL A 77 12.66 -11.96 -11.39
N GLN A 78 12.08 -12.96 -12.09
CA GLN A 78 12.59 -13.44 -13.38
C GLN A 78 13.02 -12.26 -14.28
N PRO A 79 14.14 -12.35 -15.02
CA PRO A 79 14.58 -11.23 -15.83
C PRO A 79 13.48 -10.87 -16.83
N GLU A 80 12.88 -9.70 -16.67
CA GLU A 80 12.32 -9.00 -17.83
C GLU A 80 13.45 -8.88 -18.87
N PRO A 81 13.16 -9.07 -20.17
CA PRO A 81 14.16 -8.91 -21.21
C PRO A 81 14.84 -7.53 -21.10
N PRO A 82 16.06 -7.34 -21.65
CA PRO A 82 16.76 -6.06 -21.63
C PRO A 82 15.80 -4.95 -22.06
N PRO A 83 15.94 -3.68 -21.61
CA PRO A 83 15.06 -2.60 -22.03
C PRO A 83 15.04 -2.58 -23.56
N GLN A 84 14.03 -3.22 -24.15
CA GLN A 84 13.64 -2.97 -25.52
C GLN A 84 13.38 -1.48 -25.50
N ALA A 85 13.99 -0.75 -26.44
CA ALA A 85 13.82 0.69 -26.61
C ALA A 85 12.43 1.07 -26.12
N ALA A 86 12.38 1.86 -25.03
CA ALA A 86 11.20 2.02 -24.16
C ALA A 86 9.92 1.69 -24.94
N PRO A 87 9.11 0.68 -24.56
CA PRO A 87 7.86 0.45 -25.27
C PRO A 87 7.19 1.82 -25.32
N THR A 88 6.95 2.35 -26.53
CA THR A 88 6.32 3.67 -26.77
C THR A 88 5.38 3.94 -25.61
N PRO A 89 5.59 4.99 -24.79
CA PRO A 89 5.11 5.05 -23.42
C PRO A 89 3.69 4.52 -23.38
N ARG A 90 3.53 3.29 -22.88
CA ARG A 90 2.21 2.67 -22.82
C ARG A 90 1.49 3.54 -21.81
N ALA A 91 0.57 4.39 -22.29
CA ALA A 91 -0.03 5.46 -21.51
C ALA A 91 -0.37 4.93 -20.12
N THR A 92 0.14 5.55 -19.05
CA THR A 92 -0.11 5.07 -17.68
C THR A 92 -1.55 5.35 -17.28
N LEU A 93 -2.05 4.69 -16.23
CA LEU A 93 -3.38 5.03 -15.74
C LEU A 93 -3.39 6.47 -15.23
N LYS A 94 -2.31 6.91 -14.56
CA LYS A 94 -2.13 8.30 -14.17
C LYS A 94 -2.26 9.27 -15.36
N ASP A 95 -1.63 8.97 -16.50
CA ASP A 95 -1.74 9.81 -17.70
C ASP A 95 -3.18 9.81 -18.26
N ALA A 96 -3.85 8.66 -18.23
CA ALA A 96 -5.24 8.52 -18.71
C ALA A 96 -6.25 9.28 -17.82
N LEU A 97 -5.92 9.47 -16.54
CA LEU A 97 -6.72 10.24 -15.59
C LEU A 97 -6.28 11.70 -15.49
N GLN A 98 -5.10 12.04 -16.03
CA GLN A 98 -4.55 13.39 -15.96
C GLN A 98 -5.47 14.38 -16.69
N GLY A 99 -5.78 15.49 -16.03
CA GLY A 99 -6.67 16.52 -16.58
C GLY A 99 -8.16 16.26 -16.32
N LEU A 100 -8.54 15.13 -15.71
CA LEU A 100 -9.86 15.01 -15.10
C LEU A 100 -9.93 15.96 -13.90
N ALA A 101 -10.61 17.08 -14.10
CA ALA A 101 -11.00 17.97 -13.03
C ALA A 101 -12.38 17.51 -12.54
N PHE A 102 -12.40 16.95 -11.35
CA PHE A 102 -13.61 16.86 -10.55
C PHE A 102 -13.83 18.22 -9.90
N ASN A 103 -14.99 18.43 -9.28
CA ASN A 103 -15.48 19.75 -8.90
C ASN A 103 -14.62 20.38 -7.78
N ALA A 104 -13.41 20.84 -8.09
CA ALA A 104 -12.33 21.21 -7.16
C ALA A 104 -12.64 22.42 -6.26
N ALA A 105 -13.71 23.16 -6.59
CA ALA A 105 -14.23 24.27 -5.79
C ALA A 105 -15.31 23.83 -4.78
N SER A 106 -15.74 22.56 -4.80
CA SER A 106 -16.80 22.06 -3.94
C SER A 106 -16.23 21.47 -2.64
N PRO A 107 -16.69 21.89 -1.45
CA PRO A 107 -16.33 21.24 -0.19
C PRO A 107 -16.83 19.79 -0.10
N PHE A 108 -17.66 19.36 -1.05
CA PHE A 108 -18.22 18.01 -1.14
C PHE A 108 -17.54 17.13 -2.19
N GLU A 109 -16.40 17.56 -2.77
CA GLU A 109 -15.64 16.71 -3.68
C GLU A 109 -15.27 15.38 -3.00
N ARG A 110 -15.55 14.27 -3.68
CA ARG A 110 -15.31 12.90 -3.17
C ARG A 110 -14.42 12.07 -4.08
N VAL A 111 -14.17 12.52 -5.31
CA VAL A 111 -13.31 11.84 -6.29
C VAL A 111 -12.07 12.69 -6.49
N PHE A 112 -10.91 12.09 -6.26
CA PHE A 112 -9.61 12.77 -6.33
C PHE A 112 -8.67 11.98 -7.24
N VAL A 113 -7.88 12.68 -8.04
CA VAL A 113 -6.90 12.08 -8.96
C VAL A 113 -5.54 12.74 -8.78
N ALA A 114 -4.48 11.96 -8.88
CA ALA A 114 -3.11 12.44 -8.76
C ALA A 114 -2.77 13.48 -9.85
N PRO A 115 -1.98 14.53 -9.53
CA PRO A 115 -1.32 14.79 -8.26
C PRO A 115 -2.21 15.47 -7.20
N HIS A 116 -3.47 15.79 -7.51
CA HIS A 116 -4.35 16.62 -6.69
C HIS A 116 -5.18 15.81 -5.68
N ILE A 117 -4.53 14.90 -4.94
CA ILE A 117 -5.18 14.15 -3.86
C ILE A 117 -4.84 14.81 -2.52
N PRO A 118 -5.84 15.28 -1.74
CA PRO A 118 -5.56 15.89 -0.44
C PRO A 118 -4.84 14.91 0.49
N LEU A 119 -3.69 15.32 1.04
CA LEU A 119 -2.85 14.45 1.87
C LEU A 119 -3.59 13.86 3.08
N LYS A 120 -4.55 14.59 3.66
CA LYS A 120 -5.38 14.09 4.77
C LYS A 120 -6.26 12.90 4.34
N LYS A 121 -6.87 12.97 3.16
CA LYS A 121 -7.70 11.88 2.59
C LYS A 121 -6.84 10.67 2.28
N LEU A 122 -5.70 10.91 1.64
CA LEU A 122 -4.73 9.87 1.30
C LEU A 122 -4.23 9.12 2.55
N ARG A 123 -3.89 9.85 3.63
CA ARG A 123 -3.53 9.24 4.93
C ARG A 123 -4.67 8.41 5.53
N GLY A 124 -5.91 8.88 5.42
CA GLY A 124 -7.09 8.15 5.88
C GLY A 124 -7.28 6.81 5.16
N ALA A 125 -7.12 6.82 3.84
CA ALA A 125 -7.24 5.62 3.02
C ALA A 125 -6.10 4.63 3.28
N LEU A 126 -4.85 5.10 3.25
CA LEU A 126 -3.67 4.27 3.51
C LEU A 126 -3.70 3.67 4.92
N GLY A 127 -4.14 4.42 5.92
CA GLY A 127 -4.30 3.93 7.29
C GLY A 127 -5.48 2.98 7.53
N SER A 128 -6.34 2.76 6.53
CA SER A 128 -7.53 1.90 6.66
C SER A 128 -7.49 0.68 5.73
N TYR A 129 -7.20 0.87 4.44
CA TYR A 129 -7.26 -0.18 3.42
C TYR A 129 -6.11 -0.14 2.40
N GLY A 130 -5.11 0.73 2.62
CA GLY A 130 -3.89 0.84 1.81
C GLY A 130 -2.59 0.70 2.61
N HIS A 131 -2.57 -0.18 3.63
CA HIS A 131 -1.49 -0.26 4.63
C HIS A 131 -0.10 -0.61 4.06
N ASP A 132 -0.06 -1.28 2.92
CA ASP A 132 1.11 -1.71 2.15
C ASP A 132 1.41 -0.81 0.94
N LEU A 133 0.66 0.28 0.77
CA LEU A 133 0.81 1.22 -0.35
C LEU A 133 1.50 2.50 0.06
N ARG A 134 2.28 3.09 -0.86
CA ARG A 134 2.86 4.42 -0.65
C ARG A 134 1.92 5.49 -1.20
N PRO A 135 1.90 6.69 -0.61
CA PRO A 135 1.10 7.83 -1.11
C PRO A 135 1.26 8.10 -2.60
N GLN A 136 2.49 8.02 -3.11
CA GLN A 136 2.83 8.29 -4.51
C GLN A 136 2.31 7.25 -5.50
N ASP A 137 1.95 6.05 -5.04
CA ASP A 137 1.46 4.96 -5.88
C ASP A 137 -0.05 5.10 -6.16
N VAL A 138 -0.74 5.96 -5.40
CA VAL A 138 -2.19 6.19 -5.53
C VAL A 138 -2.45 7.18 -6.67
N VAL A 139 -3.17 6.72 -7.69
CA VAL A 139 -3.51 7.52 -8.87
C VAL A 139 -4.92 8.09 -8.80
N ALA A 140 -5.83 7.41 -8.09
CA ALA A 140 -7.16 7.91 -7.79
C ALA A 140 -7.65 7.47 -6.41
N LEU A 141 -8.46 8.30 -5.78
CA LEU A 141 -9.09 8.05 -4.48
C LEU A 141 -10.55 8.51 -4.53
N ILE A 142 -11.45 7.63 -4.10
CA ILE A 142 -12.87 7.91 -3.95
C ILE A 142 -13.23 7.75 -2.48
N ASP A 143 -13.66 8.83 -1.86
CA ASP A 143 -14.04 8.87 -0.45
C ASP A 143 -15.54 8.61 -0.29
N ASP A 144 -15.90 7.45 0.26
CA ASP A 144 -17.30 7.10 0.55
C ASP A 144 -17.70 7.34 2.01
N THR A 145 -16.83 7.94 2.82
CA THR A 145 -17.15 8.20 4.22
C THR A 145 -18.11 9.37 4.38
N PHE A 146 -19.04 9.27 5.32
CA PHE A 146 -19.97 10.37 5.63
C PHE A 146 -19.24 11.66 6.01
N PHE A 147 -18.29 11.59 6.94
CA PHE A 147 -17.51 12.74 7.45
C PHE A 147 -16.28 13.11 6.62
N GLY A 148 -16.03 12.43 5.51
CA GLY A 148 -14.92 12.76 4.62
C GLY A 148 -13.54 12.42 5.17
N GLY A 149 -13.42 11.33 5.92
CA GLY A 149 -12.14 10.80 6.38
C GLY A 149 -11.42 9.91 5.35
N ALA A 150 -12.06 9.54 4.24
CA ALA A 150 -11.55 8.59 3.23
C ALA A 150 -11.04 7.26 3.81
N ARG A 151 -11.63 6.80 4.92
CA ARG A 151 -11.33 5.49 5.53
C ARG A 151 -12.16 4.36 4.89
N GLU A 152 -13.10 4.71 4.02
CA GLU A 152 -14.01 3.88 3.24
C GLU A 152 -14.06 4.43 1.81
N GLY A 153 -14.39 3.57 0.86
CA GLY A 153 -14.47 3.90 -0.56
C GLY A 153 -13.44 3.15 -1.39
N VAL A 154 -12.97 3.77 -2.47
CA VAL A 154 -12.11 3.14 -3.48
C VAL A 154 -10.76 3.82 -3.55
N LEU A 155 -9.70 3.04 -3.70
CA LEU A 155 -8.34 3.52 -3.97
C LEU A 155 -7.82 2.79 -5.21
N ILE A 156 -7.20 3.51 -6.13
CA ILE A 156 -6.67 2.96 -7.36
C ILE A 156 -5.18 3.31 -7.47
N THR A 157 -4.35 2.34 -7.82
CA THR A 157 -2.94 2.50 -8.21
C THR A 157 -2.76 2.10 -9.67
N GLU A 158 -1.54 2.15 -10.20
CA GLU A 158 -1.23 1.59 -11.53
C GLU A 158 -1.45 0.06 -11.61
N ALA A 159 -1.38 -0.64 -10.47
CA ALA A 159 -1.40 -2.10 -10.41
C ALA A 159 -2.74 -2.68 -9.95
N GLN A 160 -3.47 -1.99 -9.06
CA GLN A 160 -4.63 -2.55 -8.38
C GLN A 160 -5.70 -1.52 -8.05
N ILE A 161 -6.94 -2.00 -7.93
CA ILE A 161 -8.07 -1.28 -7.34
C ILE A 161 -8.44 -1.94 -6.01
N ARG A 162 -8.72 -1.11 -5.01
CA ARG A 162 -9.13 -1.54 -3.67
C ARG A 162 -10.42 -0.88 -3.25
N TYR A 163 -11.26 -1.63 -2.56
CA TYR A 163 -12.53 -1.17 -2.04
C TYR A 163 -12.72 -1.63 -0.61
N LYS A 164 -13.24 -0.71 0.22
CA LYS A 164 -13.69 -1.01 1.57
C LYS A 164 -15.02 -0.32 1.83
N ALA A 165 -16.06 -1.10 2.09
CA ALA A 165 -17.43 -0.61 2.25
C ALA A 165 -17.65 0.08 3.60
N THR A 166 -17.22 -0.55 4.70
CA THR A 166 -17.33 -0.01 6.06
C THR A 166 -16.02 -0.21 6.85
N PRO A 167 -15.83 0.43 8.01
CA PRO A 167 -14.60 0.29 8.81
C PRO A 167 -14.29 -1.14 9.24
N PHE A 168 -15.32 -1.97 9.38
CA PHE A 168 -15.24 -3.34 9.89
C PHE A 168 -15.10 -4.38 8.77
N ASP A 169 -15.35 -4.01 7.52
CA ASP A 169 -15.22 -4.91 6.38
C ASP A 169 -13.75 -5.11 5.99
N SER A 170 -13.47 -6.31 5.46
CA SER A 170 -12.22 -6.61 4.77
C SER A 170 -12.10 -5.80 3.48
N THR A 171 -10.86 -5.55 3.06
CA THR A 171 -10.59 -4.82 1.82
C THR A 171 -10.66 -5.78 0.62
N ASP A 172 -11.52 -5.50 -0.35
CA ASP A 172 -11.53 -6.22 -1.64
C ASP A 172 -10.50 -5.59 -2.58
N THR A 173 -9.48 -6.36 -2.95
CA THR A 173 -8.38 -5.92 -3.83
C THR A 173 -8.41 -6.71 -5.14
N ARG A 174 -8.36 -6.01 -6.27
CA ARG A 174 -8.28 -6.61 -7.62
C ARG A 174 -7.11 -6.05 -8.40
N LEU A 175 -6.39 -6.91 -9.11
CA LEU A 175 -5.29 -6.50 -9.99
C LEU A 175 -5.87 -5.90 -11.27
N LEU A 176 -5.51 -4.66 -11.58
CA LEU A 176 -5.95 -3.97 -12.80
C LEU A 176 -5.53 -4.70 -14.07
N GLY A 177 -4.35 -5.34 -14.05
CA GLY A 177 -3.86 -6.13 -15.18
C GLY A 177 -4.70 -7.36 -15.52
N CYS A 178 -5.56 -7.82 -14.60
CA CYS A 178 -6.45 -8.96 -14.81
C CYS A 178 -7.89 -8.56 -15.14
N LEU A 179 -8.20 -7.25 -15.15
CA LEU A 179 -9.55 -6.77 -15.40
C LEU A 179 -9.79 -6.59 -16.90
N SER A 180 -10.82 -7.26 -17.41
CA SER A 180 -11.29 -7.09 -18.80
C SER A 180 -12.31 -5.96 -18.95
N ALA A 181 -13.04 -5.63 -17.87
CA ALA A 181 -14.06 -4.58 -17.89
C ALA A 181 -14.27 -3.99 -16.49
N ILE A 182 -14.48 -2.68 -16.44
CA ILE A 182 -14.94 -1.94 -15.26
C ILE A 182 -15.95 -0.86 -15.70
N THR A 183 -17.06 -0.73 -14.99
CA THR A 183 -18.09 0.28 -15.31
C THR A 183 -18.73 0.84 -14.05
N ALA A 184 -19.19 2.09 -14.11
CA ALA A 184 -20.02 2.69 -13.08
C ALA A 184 -21.44 2.95 -13.60
N LYS A 185 -22.46 2.55 -12.85
CA LYS A 185 -23.88 2.78 -13.12
C LYS A 185 -24.53 3.39 -11.89
N GLY A 186 -24.74 4.70 -11.90
CA GLY A 186 -25.18 5.44 -10.73
C GLY A 186 -24.16 5.34 -9.60
N LYS A 187 -24.58 4.77 -8.46
CA LYS A 187 -23.71 4.54 -7.29
C LYS A 187 -22.96 3.19 -7.29
N TYR A 188 -23.20 2.35 -8.30
CA TYR A 188 -22.66 1.00 -8.34
C TYR A 188 -21.47 0.93 -9.28
N VAL A 189 -20.39 0.30 -8.83
CA VAL A 189 -19.24 -0.05 -9.67
C VAL A 189 -19.25 -1.55 -9.92
N TYR A 190 -19.07 -1.94 -11.17
CA TYR A 190 -19.03 -3.33 -11.61
C TYR A 190 -17.68 -3.64 -12.22
N ILE A 191 -17.14 -4.82 -11.91
CA ILE A 191 -15.95 -5.39 -12.54
C ILE A 191 -16.39 -6.73 -13.14
N GLN A 192 -16.14 -6.93 -14.44
CA GLN A 192 -16.52 -8.18 -15.13
C GLN A 192 -18.01 -8.56 -14.91
N ASP A 193 -18.89 -7.55 -14.97
CA ASP A 193 -20.34 -7.64 -14.69
C ASP A 193 -20.76 -8.03 -13.26
N GLU A 194 -19.81 -8.29 -12.36
CA GLU A 194 -20.05 -8.46 -10.93
C GLU A 194 -20.01 -7.11 -10.20
N ARG A 195 -20.94 -6.90 -9.25
CA ARG A 195 -20.96 -5.67 -8.45
C ARG A 195 -19.77 -5.67 -7.49
N TYR A 196 -18.83 -4.77 -7.74
CA TYR A 196 -17.61 -4.60 -6.96
C TYR A 196 -17.80 -3.63 -5.79
N ALA A 197 -18.41 -2.47 -6.02
CA ALA A 197 -18.56 -1.43 -5.00
C ALA A 197 -19.93 -0.74 -5.03
N VAL A 198 -20.34 -0.19 -3.89
CA VAL A 198 -21.51 0.69 -3.73
C VAL A 198 -21.02 1.98 -3.08
N LEU A 199 -21.12 3.11 -3.77
CA LEU A 199 -20.55 4.39 -3.37
C LEU A 199 -21.65 5.44 -3.22
N ASN A 200 -22.04 5.73 -1.98
CA ASN A 200 -23.20 6.55 -1.66
C ASN A 200 -22.90 8.05 -1.58
N MET A 201 -21.67 8.45 -1.27
CA MET A 201 -21.28 9.85 -1.07
C MET A 201 -20.82 10.58 -2.34
N PRO A 202 -20.11 9.94 -3.30
CA PRO A 202 -19.63 10.63 -4.50
C PRO A 202 -20.75 11.01 -5.49
N ASP A 203 -20.53 12.08 -6.26
CA ASP A 203 -21.41 12.45 -7.38
C ASP A 203 -21.35 11.36 -8.48
N GLN A 204 -22.52 10.94 -8.96
CA GLN A 204 -22.61 9.84 -9.94
C GLN A 204 -22.00 10.19 -11.29
N ARG A 205 -21.95 11.48 -11.66
CA ARG A 205 -21.28 11.95 -12.88
C ARG A 205 -19.76 11.83 -12.72
N ASP A 206 -19.22 12.17 -11.55
CA ASP A 206 -17.80 12.06 -11.25
C ASP A 206 -17.36 10.58 -11.26
N LEU A 207 -18.16 9.69 -10.65
CA LEU A 207 -17.94 8.25 -10.73
C LEU A 207 -17.94 7.75 -12.16
N LYS A 208 -18.94 8.15 -12.96
CA LYS A 208 -19.05 7.78 -14.36
C LYS A 208 -17.81 8.24 -15.14
N LEU A 209 -17.42 9.51 -15.02
CA LEU A 209 -16.26 10.08 -15.71
C LEU A 209 -14.96 9.35 -15.35
N LEU A 210 -14.73 9.09 -14.06
CA LEU A 210 -13.55 8.37 -13.59
C LEU A 210 -13.52 6.96 -14.17
N PHE A 211 -14.59 6.17 -13.98
CA PHE A 211 -14.57 4.76 -14.39
C PHE A 211 -14.65 4.59 -15.92
N GLU A 212 -15.20 5.55 -16.68
CA GLU A 212 -15.06 5.59 -18.14
C GLU A 212 -13.60 5.80 -18.58
N ALA A 213 -12.85 6.65 -17.87
CA ALA A 213 -11.43 6.84 -18.15
C ALA A 213 -10.60 5.60 -17.79
N VAL A 214 -10.88 4.96 -16.65
CA VAL A 214 -10.26 3.67 -16.28
C VAL A 214 -10.60 2.59 -17.31
N ALA A 215 -11.86 2.49 -17.75
CA ALA A 215 -12.28 1.51 -18.75
C ALA A 215 -11.57 1.72 -20.10
N ARG A 216 -11.44 2.97 -20.56
CA ARG A 216 -10.67 3.33 -21.76
C ARG A 216 -9.20 2.91 -21.64
N TYR A 217 -8.59 3.13 -20.48
CA TYR A 217 -7.22 2.68 -20.22
C TYR A 217 -7.08 1.15 -20.33
N LEU A 218 -8.01 0.38 -19.75
CA LEU A 218 -7.98 -1.08 -19.82
C LEU A 218 -8.12 -1.63 -21.25
N GLN A 219 -8.91 -0.96 -22.10
CA GLN A 219 -9.05 -1.33 -23.52
C GLN A 219 -7.75 -1.10 -24.32
N VAL A 220 -6.99 -0.05 -24.02
CA VAL A 220 -5.71 0.26 -24.70
C VAL A 220 -4.57 -0.66 -24.24
N LYS A 221 -4.69 -1.20 -23.02
CA LYS A 221 -3.72 -2.15 -22.43
C LYS A 221 -3.95 -3.61 -22.90
N SER A 222 -5.15 -3.94 -23.39
CA SER A 222 -5.53 -5.30 -23.80
C SER A 222 -4.98 -5.69 -25.17
#